data_AF-A0A068NRN3-F1
#
_entry.id   AF-A0A068NRN3-F1
#
_cell.length_a   1.000
_cell.length_b   1.000
_cell.length_c   1.000
_cell.angle_alpha   90.00
_cell.angle_beta   90.00
_cell.angle_gamma   90.00
#
_symmetry.space_group_name_H-M   'P 1'
#
loop_
_entity.id
_entity.type
_entity.pdbx_description
1 polymer ?
#
loop_
_entity_poly.entity_id
_entity_poly.type
_entity_poly.pdbx_seq_one_letter_code
_entity_poly.pdbx_strand_id
1 'polypeptide(L)'
;MNQDKAREFFSAHYEETLEPGLRQTLEQRLRNDANLQADYAAFVETMQELEALPREEIEIPIFLSDRIATRLDEERARKTIRVPVWSLWIRGLAFSGLAAVAITGAVISMQSRGPVANAGIVGSTTGDAQPTFSGAGSTVSMSFRPRSEKTVIVSSGVTGRELQRFTATGDSPAHPFENRLAGTALFQIQLQGEKDSTLLALPGSGASSAASGMGTIRDFAVAIADRYHMPVILSTRDDQKRLSWKLDGADPREAASAVLKDQEFVVDQRGNGVLSLMDR
;
A
#
# COMPACT_ATOMS: atom_id res chain seq x y z
N MET A 1 -39.16 9.38 -15.50
CA MET A 1 -37.87 8.87 -14.98
C MET A 1 -36.81 9.94 -15.17
N ASN A 2 -36.01 10.26 -14.15
CA ASN A 2 -34.92 11.24 -14.29
C ASN A 2 -33.70 10.59 -14.97
N GLN A 3 -32.78 11.39 -15.54
CA GLN A 3 -31.59 10.88 -16.25
C GLN A 3 -30.71 9.99 -15.35
N ASP A 4 -30.47 10.40 -14.11
CA ASP A 4 -29.66 9.62 -13.16
C ASP A 4 -30.29 8.26 -12.86
N LYS A 5 -31.62 8.22 -12.65
CA LYS A 5 -32.35 6.96 -12.47
C LYS A 5 -32.29 6.06 -13.71
N ALA A 6 -32.27 6.64 -14.91
CA ALA A 6 -32.15 5.85 -16.13
C ALA A 6 -30.80 5.14 -16.22
N ARG A 7 -29.71 5.81 -15.79
CA ARG A 7 -28.35 5.26 -15.75
C ARG A 7 -28.22 4.07 -14.79
N GLU A 8 -28.92 4.12 -13.65
CA GLU A 8 -28.98 3.00 -12.69
C GLU A 8 -29.55 1.71 -13.33
N PHE A 9 -30.37 1.81 -14.37
CA PHE A 9 -30.98 0.66 -15.05
C PHE A 9 -30.17 0.12 -16.24
N PHE A 10 -29.03 0.73 -16.59
CA PHE A 10 -28.24 0.31 -17.76
C PHE A 10 -27.76 -1.14 -17.65
N SER A 11 -27.20 -1.55 -16.51
CA SER A 11 -26.73 -2.92 -16.28
C SER A 11 -27.88 -3.94 -16.41
N ALA A 12 -28.99 -3.68 -15.72
CA ALA A 12 -30.15 -4.59 -15.75
C ALA A 12 -30.81 -4.66 -17.13
N HIS A 13 -30.78 -3.57 -17.90
CA HIS A 13 -31.26 -3.57 -19.28
C HIS A 13 -30.34 -4.35 -20.21
N TYR A 14 -29.02 -4.16 -20.10
CA TYR A 14 -28.01 -4.88 -20.88
C TYR A 14 -28.05 -6.40 -20.62
N GLU A 15 -28.23 -6.79 -19.35
CA GLU A 15 -28.34 -8.19 -18.92
C GLU A 15 -29.73 -8.80 -19.14
N GLU A 16 -30.68 -8.05 -19.70
CA GLU A 16 -32.09 -8.46 -19.87
C GLU A 16 -32.82 -8.85 -18.57
N THR A 17 -32.32 -8.42 -17.41
CA THR A 17 -32.91 -8.70 -16.08
C THR A 17 -33.91 -7.62 -15.63
N LEU A 18 -34.07 -6.54 -16.39
CA LEU A 18 -34.95 -5.43 -16.06
C LEU A 18 -36.44 -5.82 -16.17
N GLU A 19 -37.25 -5.40 -15.20
CA GLU A 19 -38.70 -5.63 -15.20
C GLU A 19 -39.36 -5.09 -16.49
N PRO A 20 -40.31 -5.81 -17.12
CA PRO A 20 -40.87 -5.42 -18.42
C PRO A 20 -41.42 -4.00 -18.50
N GLY A 21 -42.08 -3.50 -17.44
CA GLY A 21 -42.61 -2.13 -17.40
C GLY A 21 -41.52 -1.06 -17.31
N LEU A 22 -40.45 -1.34 -16.57
CA LEU A 22 -39.29 -0.45 -16.48
C LEU A 22 -38.50 -0.45 -17.79
N ARG A 23 -38.36 -1.61 -18.44
CA ARG A 23 -37.74 -1.73 -19.76
C ARG A 23 -38.46 -0.88 -20.80
N GLN A 24 -39.78 -0.98 -20.92
CA GLN A 24 -40.55 -0.14 -21.85
C GLN A 24 -40.36 1.36 -21.58
N THR A 25 -40.37 1.74 -20.30
CA THR A 25 -40.17 3.14 -19.88
C THR A 25 -38.75 3.63 -20.23
N LEU A 26 -37.73 2.80 -20.03
CA LEU A 26 -36.34 3.09 -20.36
C LEU A 26 -36.12 3.18 -21.87
N GLU A 27 -36.64 2.24 -22.65
CA GLU A 27 -36.58 2.25 -24.12
C GLU A 27 -37.26 3.50 -24.70
N GLN A 28 -38.45 3.84 -24.21
CA GLN A 28 -39.13 5.06 -24.62
C GLN A 28 -38.30 6.30 -24.28
N ARG A 29 -37.59 6.30 -23.14
CA ARG A 29 -36.73 7.41 -22.76
C ARG A 29 -35.47 7.50 -23.63
N LEU A 30 -34.81 6.37 -23.91
CA LEU A 30 -33.65 6.28 -24.80
C LEU A 30 -33.98 6.78 -26.22
N ARG A 31 -35.19 6.51 -26.74
CA ARG A 31 -35.62 7.03 -28.05
C ARG A 31 -35.85 8.53 -28.08
N ASN A 32 -36.23 9.12 -26.95
CA ASN A 32 -36.62 10.53 -26.87
C ASN A 32 -35.46 11.44 -26.42
N ASP A 33 -34.34 10.88 -25.95
CA ASP A 33 -33.25 11.62 -25.31
C ASP A 33 -31.90 11.18 -25.92
N ALA A 34 -31.40 11.98 -26.86
CA ALA A 34 -30.18 11.68 -27.60
C ALA A 34 -28.93 11.58 -26.71
N ASN A 35 -28.87 12.38 -25.63
CA ASN A 35 -27.75 12.34 -24.69
C ASN A 35 -27.76 11.03 -23.90
N LEU A 36 -28.93 10.60 -23.41
CA LEU A 36 -29.07 9.33 -22.71
C LEU A 36 -28.79 8.14 -23.62
N GLN A 37 -29.15 8.23 -24.91
CA GLN A 37 -28.82 7.22 -25.91
C GLN A 37 -27.30 7.10 -26.11
N ALA A 38 -26.59 8.24 -26.20
CA ALA A 38 -25.13 8.25 -26.32
C ALA A 38 -24.45 7.66 -25.07
N ASP A 39 -24.93 8.01 -23.87
CA ASP A 39 -24.46 7.44 -22.60
C ASP A 39 -24.63 5.91 -22.58
N TYR A 40 -25.79 5.41 -23.01
CA TYR A 40 -26.07 3.98 -23.07
C TYR A 40 -25.20 3.26 -24.10
N ALA A 41 -24.96 3.88 -25.27
CA ALA A 41 -24.07 3.31 -26.29
C ALA A 41 -22.63 3.18 -25.78
N ALA A 42 -22.10 4.21 -25.10
CA ALA A 42 -20.79 4.15 -24.47
C ALA A 42 -20.70 3.07 -23.39
N PHE A 43 -21.76 2.91 -22.58
CA PHE A 43 -21.84 1.82 -21.61
C PHE A 43 -21.75 0.44 -22.28
N VAL A 44 -22.54 0.20 -23.34
CA VAL A 44 -22.51 -1.07 -24.09
C VAL A 44 -21.13 -1.36 -24.67
N GLU A 45 -20.46 -0.34 -25.22
CA GLU A 45 -19.09 -0.47 -25.74
C GLU A 45 -18.10 -0.91 -24.64
N THR A 46 -18.13 -0.26 -23.47
CA THR A 46 -17.26 -0.66 -22.35
C THR A 46 -17.53 -2.07 -21.84
N MET A 47 -18.80 -2.53 -21.83
CA MET A 47 -19.14 -3.90 -21.44
C MET A 47 -18.61 -4.93 -22.44
N GLN A 48 -18.71 -4.62 -23.74
CA GLN A 48 -18.17 -5.47 -24.80
C GLN A 48 -16.64 -5.54 -24.75
N GLU A 49 -15.96 -4.44 -24.48
CA GLU A 49 -14.51 -4.44 -24.26
C GLU A 49 -14.12 -5.32 -23.08
N LEU A 50 -14.83 -5.22 -21.95
CA LEU A 50 -14.59 -6.07 -20.77
C LEU A 50 -14.85 -7.56 -21.04
N GLU A 51 -15.85 -7.89 -21.85
CA GLU A 51 -16.13 -9.27 -22.28
C GLU A 51 -15.10 -9.81 -23.28
N ALA A 52 -14.56 -8.93 -24.13
CA ALA A 52 -13.54 -9.26 -25.12
C ALA A 52 -12.14 -9.42 -24.53
N LEU A 53 -11.90 -8.88 -23.32
CA LEU A 53 -10.66 -9.15 -22.60
C LEU A 53 -10.51 -10.67 -22.45
N PRO A 54 -9.40 -11.26 -22.92
CA PRO A 54 -9.16 -12.68 -22.75
C PRO A 54 -9.20 -12.96 -21.26
N ARG A 55 -10.18 -13.77 -20.84
CA ARG A 55 -10.15 -14.36 -19.51
C ARG A 55 -8.91 -15.24 -19.52
N GLU A 56 -7.78 -14.71 -19.03
CA GLU A 56 -6.64 -15.54 -18.70
C GLU A 56 -7.20 -16.66 -17.83
N GLU A 57 -7.20 -17.86 -18.39
CA GLU A 57 -7.55 -19.07 -17.67
C GLU A 57 -6.42 -19.24 -16.68
N ILE A 58 -6.57 -18.61 -15.51
CA ILE A 58 -5.65 -18.77 -14.39
C ILE A 58 -5.75 -20.25 -14.05
N GLU A 59 -4.80 -21.04 -14.53
CA GLU A 59 -4.65 -22.43 -14.15
C GLU A 59 -4.63 -22.46 -12.63
N ILE A 60 -5.73 -22.91 -12.02
CA ILE A 60 -5.83 -23.00 -10.57
C ILE A 60 -4.74 -23.98 -10.17
N PRO A 61 -3.67 -23.55 -9.49
CA PRO A 61 -2.62 -24.46 -9.09
C PRO A 61 -3.27 -25.51 -8.19
N ILE A 62 -3.18 -26.78 -8.58
CA ILE A 62 -3.79 -27.93 -7.89
C ILE A 62 -3.40 -27.94 -6.40
N PHE A 63 -2.27 -27.33 -6.07
CA PHE A 63 -1.73 -27.19 -4.73
C PHE A 63 -2.44 -26.14 -3.85
N LEU A 64 -3.25 -25.24 -4.40
CA LEU A 64 -3.98 -24.24 -3.59
C LEU A 64 -5.11 -24.88 -2.79
N SER A 65 -5.85 -25.84 -3.36
CA SER A 65 -6.89 -26.57 -2.62
C SER A 65 -6.29 -27.36 -1.46
N ASP A 66 -5.14 -28.01 -1.68
CA ASP A 66 -4.44 -28.76 -0.64
C ASP A 66 -3.90 -27.83 0.45
N ARG A 67 -3.34 -26.68 0.08
CA ARG A 67 -2.82 -25.70 1.05
C ARG A 67 -3.93 -25.04 1.86
N ILE A 68 -5.09 -24.79 1.26
CA ILE A 68 -6.28 -24.27 1.96
C ILE A 68 -6.83 -25.33 2.91
N ALA A 69 -6.97 -26.59 2.47
CA ALA A 69 -7.42 -27.69 3.33
C ALA A 69 -6.46 -27.89 4.51
N THR A 70 -5.16 -27.89 4.26
CA THR A 70 -4.13 -28.03 5.32
C THR A 70 -4.20 -26.86 6.30
N ARG A 71 -4.32 -25.61 5.84
CA ARG A 71 -4.49 -24.44 6.72
C ARG A 71 -5.79 -24.48 7.52
N LEU A 72 -6.88 -24.97 6.93
CA LEU A 72 -8.17 -25.08 7.60
C LEU A 72 -8.15 -26.17 8.69
N ASP A 73 -7.48 -27.29 8.42
CA ASP A 73 -7.28 -28.37 9.38
C ASP A 73 -6.30 -27.99 10.49
N GLU A 74 -5.25 -27.22 10.20
CA GLU A 74 -4.37 -26.63 11.22
C GLU A 74 -5.14 -25.68 12.16
N GLU A 75 -6.04 -24.85 11.63
CA GLU A 75 -6.87 -23.94 12.43
C GLU A 75 -7.94 -24.71 13.25
N ARG A 76 -8.50 -25.80 12.71
CA ARG A 76 -9.39 -26.69 13.47
C ARG A 76 -8.63 -27.47 14.55
N ALA A 77 -7.44 -27.96 14.26
CA ALA A 77 -6.57 -28.63 15.23
C ALA A 77 -6.14 -27.68 16.36
N ARG A 78 -5.82 -26.41 16.04
CA ARG A 78 -5.53 -25.36 17.03
C ARG A 78 -6.74 -25.01 17.91
N LYS A 79 -7.96 -25.06 17.37
CA LYS A 79 -9.19 -24.89 18.16
C LYS A 79 -9.56 -26.10 19.02
N THR A 80 -8.94 -27.26 18.80
CA THR A 80 -9.17 -28.48 19.58
C THR A 80 -8.14 -28.66 20.69
N ILE A 81 -7.59 -27.57 21.24
CA ILE A 81 -6.85 -27.63 22.50
C ILE A 81 -7.88 -27.80 23.62
N ARG A 82 -7.98 -29.03 24.13
CA ARG A 82 -8.73 -29.40 25.33
C ARG A 82 -8.41 -28.39 26.44
N VAL A 83 -9.39 -27.54 26.76
CA VAL A 83 -9.32 -26.67 27.93
C VAL A 83 -9.24 -27.56 29.17
N PRO A 84 -8.18 -27.48 29.98
CA PRO A 84 -8.02 -28.33 31.15
C PRO A 84 -9.06 -27.95 32.21
N VAL A 85 -9.73 -28.96 32.78
CA VAL A 85 -10.89 -28.85 33.68
C VAL A 85 -10.66 -27.93 34.90
N TRP A 86 -9.39 -27.71 35.29
CA TRP A 86 -9.04 -26.77 36.37
C TRP A 86 -9.40 -25.30 36.08
N SER A 87 -9.54 -24.88 34.82
CA SER A 87 -9.86 -23.49 34.46
C SER A 87 -11.33 -23.11 34.69
N LEU A 88 -12.20 -24.07 35.04
CA LEU A 88 -13.60 -23.82 35.42
C LEU A 88 -13.78 -23.45 36.89
N TRP A 89 -12.82 -23.74 37.77
CA TRP A 89 -12.92 -23.42 39.21
C TRP A 89 -12.58 -21.96 39.55
N ILE A 90 -11.83 -21.26 38.69
CA ILE A 90 -11.36 -19.88 38.96
C ILE A 90 -12.42 -18.81 38.63
N ARG A 91 -13.49 -19.16 37.90
CA ARG A 91 -14.57 -18.21 37.54
C ARG A 91 -15.49 -17.81 38.71
N GLY A 92 -15.33 -18.41 39.90
CA GLY A 92 -16.10 -18.07 41.11
C GLY A 92 -15.51 -16.96 42.00
N LEU A 93 -14.29 -16.48 41.75
CA LEU A 93 -13.57 -15.58 42.68
C LEU A 93 -13.16 -14.21 42.10
N ALA A 94 -13.62 -13.84 40.91
CA ALA A 94 -13.23 -12.60 40.24
C ALA A 94 -14.32 -11.52 40.21
N PHE A 95 -15.08 -11.38 41.32
CA PHE A 95 -15.98 -10.26 41.59
C PHE A 95 -15.59 -9.50 42.87
N SER A 96 -14.29 -9.33 43.12
CA SER A 96 -13.81 -8.33 44.07
C SER A 96 -12.34 -7.98 43.79
N GLY A 97 -12.06 -6.69 43.62
CA GLY A 97 -10.70 -6.16 43.75
C GLY A 97 -9.93 -5.87 42.46
N LEU A 98 -10.07 -4.63 42.01
CA LEU A 98 -9.06 -3.74 41.43
C LEU A 98 -7.64 -4.29 41.16
N ALA A 99 -7.13 -3.87 39.99
CA ALA A 99 -5.75 -3.45 39.72
C ALA A 99 -4.64 -4.50 39.82
N ALA A 100 -4.15 -4.92 38.64
CA ALA A 100 -2.73 -5.09 38.28
C ALA A 100 -2.52 -6.29 37.34
N VAL A 101 -2.55 -6.07 36.02
CA VAL A 101 -1.53 -6.60 35.08
C VAL A 101 -1.51 -5.69 33.84
N ALA A 102 -0.87 -4.53 33.98
CA ALA A 102 -0.42 -3.71 32.85
C ALA A 102 1.11 -3.77 32.76
N ILE A 103 1.72 -4.97 32.86
CA ILE A 103 3.17 -5.14 32.75
C ILE A 103 3.48 -6.52 32.14
N THR A 104 3.22 -6.72 30.85
CA THR A 104 3.92 -7.77 30.06
C THR A 104 3.93 -7.46 28.56
N GLY A 105 4.36 -6.24 28.19
CA GLY A 105 4.52 -5.85 26.78
C GLY A 105 5.63 -4.84 26.51
N ALA A 106 6.57 -4.65 27.46
CA ALA A 106 7.59 -3.59 27.40
C ALA A 106 9.03 -4.09 27.56
N VAL A 107 9.32 -5.36 27.24
CA VAL A 107 10.68 -5.95 27.46
C VAL A 107 11.41 -6.30 26.15
N ILE A 108 10.81 -6.09 24.96
CA ILE A 108 11.50 -6.35 23.68
C ILE A 108 12.03 -5.07 22.99
N SER A 109 11.86 -3.86 23.58
CA SER A 109 12.37 -2.61 22.96
C SER A 109 13.65 -2.04 23.58
N MET A 110 14.25 -2.68 24.59
CA MET A 110 15.41 -2.13 25.33
C MET A 110 16.74 -2.84 25.05
N GLN A 111 16.95 -3.34 23.83
CA GLN A 111 18.25 -3.92 23.44
C GLN A 111 18.81 -3.47 22.08
N SER A 112 18.43 -2.28 21.61
CA SER A 112 19.24 -1.53 20.63
C SER A 112 20.12 -0.51 21.37
N ARG A 113 21.42 -0.79 21.38
CA ARG A 113 22.47 -0.02 22.04
C ARG A 113 22.67 1.34 21.35
N GLY A 114 22.58 2.42 22.14
CA GLY A 114 23.32 3.68 21.97
C GLY A 114 22.81 4.69 20.93
N PRO A 115 22.62 5.98 21.30
CA PRO A 115 22.40 7.04 20.32
C PRO A 115 23.74 7.40 19.66
N VAL A 116 23.90 7.07 18.39
CA VAL A 116 24.89 7.74 17.55
C VAL A 116 24.31 9.11 17.23
N ALA A 117 24.71 10.12 18.00
CA ALA A 117 24.37 11.51 17.72
C ALA A 117 25.14 11.96 16.48
N ASN A 118 24.61 11.65 15.30
CA ASN A 118 25.05 12.24 14.05
C ASN A 118 24.45 13.65 13.98
N ALA A 119 25.24 14.64 14.41
CA ALA A 119 24.96 16.05 14.17
C ALA A 119 25.04 16.32 12.66
N GLY A 120 23.87 16.35 12.01
CA GLY A 120 23.74 16.83 10.64
C GLY A 120 23.92 18.34 10.57
N ILE A 121 24.46 18.83 9.45
CA ILE A 121 24.38 20.24 9.06
C ILE A 121 22.89 20.56 8.91
N VAL A 122 22.31 21.19 9.94
CA VAL A 122 20.94 21.71 9.91
C VAL A 122 21.01 23.04 9.15
N GLY A 123 20.79 22.98 7.83
CA GLY A 123 20.22 24.11 7.13
C GLY A 123 18.86 24.39 7.75
N SER A 124 18.73 25.48 8.50
CA SER A 124 17.46 25.93 9.08
C SER A 124 16.50 26.34 7.96
N THR A 125 15.85 25.36 7.33
CA THR A 125 14.71 25.61 6.48
C THR A 125 13.50 25.84 7.38
N THR A 126 12.84 26.97 7.20
CA THR A 126 11.63 27.37 7.93
C THR A 126 10.40 26.51 7.63
N GLY A 127 10.56 25.38 6.94
CA GLY A 127 9.49 24.46 6.58
C GLY A 127 9.09 23.51 7.72
N ASP A 128 7.95 22.85 7.55
CA ASP A 128 7.57 21.72 8.38
C ASP A 128 8.61 20.60 8.29
N ALA A 129 8.80 19.87 9.39
CA ALA A 129 9.76 18.77 9.44
C ALA A 129 9.32 17.66 8.48
N GLN A 130 10.18 17.17 7.59
CA GLN A 130 9.82 16.10 6.66
C GLN A 130 9.50 14.78 7.40
N PRO A 131 8.57 13.95 6.88
CA PRO A 131 8.33 12.61 7.42
C PRO A 131 9.62 11.79 7.43
N THR A 132 9.87 11.15 8.56
CA THR A 132 11.01 10.25 8.76
C THR A 132 10.52 8.81 8.74
N PHE A 133 11.31 7.92 8.16
CA PHE A 133 10.95 6.53 7.98
C PHE A 133 12.05 5.64 8.56
N SER A 134 11.66 4.52 9.14
CA SER A 134 12.56 3.49 9.65
C SER A 134 11.89 2.14 9.53
N GLY A 135 12.62 1.12 9.10
CA GLY A 135 12.03 -0.19 8.89
C GLY A 135 13.01 -1.18 8.31
N ALA A 136 12.57 -2.41 8.16
CA ALA A 136 13.33 -3.48 7.53
C ALA A 136 12.35 -4.48 6.90
N GLY A 137 12.74 -5.05 5.76
CA GLY A 137 11.87 -5.97 5.01
C GLY A 137 10.56 -5.31 4.62
N SER A 138 9.45 -6.01 4.84
CA SER A 138 8.10 -5.60 4.42
C SER A 138 7.38 -4.60 5.34
N THR A 139 8.06 -4.11 6.39
CA THR A 139 7.46 -3.21 7.39
C THR A 139 8.27 -1.94 7.55
N VAL A 140 7.60 -0.79 7.45
CA VAL A 140 8.18 0.54 7.68
C VAL A 140 7.31 1.34 8.63
N SER A 141 7.92 1.96 9.62
CA SER A 141 7.27 2.94 10.48
C SER A 141 7.62 4.34 10.02
N MET A 142 6.61 5.20 9.89
CA MET A 142 6.79 6.63 9.64
C MET A 142 6.54 7.44 10.90
N SER A 143 7.48 8.29 11.26
CA SER A 143 7.32 9.32 12.29
C SER A 143 7.33 10.70 11.66
N PHE A 144 6.37 11.52 12.05
CA PHE A 144 6.19 12.87 11.52
C PHE A 144 5.79 13.80 12.65
N ARG A 145 6.52 14.90 12.80
CA ARG A 145 6.34 15.89 13.87
C ARG A 145 6.14 17.28 13.28
N PRO A 146 4.95 17.57 12.73
CA PRO A 146 4.71 18.85 12.08
C PRO A 146 4.62 19.99 13.10
N ARG A 147 4.92 21.23 12.68
CA ARG A 147 4.83 22.41 13.56
C ARG A 147 3.38 22.82 13.82
N SER A 148 2.51 22.59 12.83
CA SER A 148 1.07 22.76 12.93
C SER A 148 0.35 21.44 12.66
N GLU A 149 -0.94 21.39 12.92
CA GLU A 149 -1.77 20.27 12.49
C GLU A 149 -1.68 20.09 10.96
N LYS A 150 -1.44 18.85 10.53
CA LYS A 150 -1.32 18.48 9.11
C LYS A 150 -2.04 17.17 8.85
N THR A 151 -2.82 17.12 7.78
CA THR A 151 -3.44 15.87 7.33
C THR A 151 -2.47 15.15 6.38
N VAL A 152 -2.16 13.89 6.71
CA VAL A 152 -1.39 12.98 5.86
C VAL A 152 -2.37 12.12 5.08
N ILE A 153 -2.21 12.08 3.77
CA ILE A 153 -2.99 11.25 2.86
C ILE A 153 -2.04 10.20 2.29
N VAL A 154 -2.38 8.94 2.48
CA VAL A 154 -1.67 7.78 1.92
C VAL A 154 -2.55 7.20 0.82
N SER A 155 -2.00 7.12 -0.38
CA SER A 155 -2.66 6.55 -1.55
C SER A 155 -1.81 5.47 -2.19
N SER A 156 -2.42 4.65 -3.05
CA SER A 156 -1.69 3.74 -3.91
C SER A 156 -0.88 4.54 -4.92
N GLY A 157 0.44 4.33 -4.96
CA GLY A 157 1.29 4.97 -5.95
C GLY A 157 0.98 4.52 -7.39
N VAL A 158 0.29 3.40 -7.58
CA VAL A 158 -0.08 2.89 -8.92
C VAL A 158 -1.44 3.45 -9.36
N THR A 159 -2.47 3.34 -8.52
CA THR A 159 -3.85 3.69 -8.91
C THR A 159 -4.27 5.08 -8.46
N GLY A 160 -3.52 5.74 -7.58
CA GLY A 160 -3.90 6.99 -6.93
C GLY A 160 -5.03 6.86 -5.90
N ARG A 161 -5.56 5.64 -5.69
CA ARG A 161 -6.67 5.43 -4.73
C ARG A 161 -6.19 5.71 -3.31
N GLU A 162 -6.91 6.56 -2.59
CA GLU A 162 -6.68 6.80 -1.16
C GLU A 162 -6.86 5.48 -0.37
N LEU A 163 -5.86 5.15 0.43
CA LEU A 163 -5.82 3.97 1.28
C LEU A 163 -6.03 4.35 2.75
N GLN A 164 -5.47 5.47 3.15
CA GLN A 164 -5.55 5.95 4.53
C GLN A 164 -5.41 7.46 4.59
N ARG A 165 -6.11 8.07 5.55
CA ARG A 165 -5.98 9.49 5.89
C ARG A 165 -5.96 9.63 7.40
N PHE A 166 -5.04 10.44 7.91
CA PHE A 166 -4.96 10.74 9.33
C PHE A 166 -4.38 12.13 9.54
N THR A 167 -4.64 12.68 10.73
CA THR A 167 -4.15 14.00 11.11
C THR A 167 -2.99 13.84 12.07
N ALA A 168 -1.87 14.49 11.76
CA ALA A 168 -0.68 14.53 12.59
C ALA A 168 -0.60 15.88 13.31
N THR A 169 -0.42 15.82 14.64
CA THR A 169 -0.22 16.96 15.53
C THR A 169 0.95 16.66 16.47
N GLY A 170 1.87 17.61 16.64
CA GLY A 170 2.98 17.51 17.61
C GLY A 170 3.76 16.19 17.51
N ASP A 171 3.82 15.44 18.62
CA ASP A 171 4.40 14.09 18.69
C ASP A 171 3.41 13.02 18.25
N SER A 172 3.11 12.98 16.95
CA SER A 172 2.27 11.92 16.40
C SER A 172 2.96 10.56 16.54
N PRO A 173 2.23 9.50 16.94
CA PRO A 173 2.80 8.17 17.07
C PRO A 173 3.32 7.69 15.71
N ALA A 174 4.31 6.79 15.75
CA ALA A 174 4.80 6.18 14.52
C ALA A 174 3.69 5.37 13.85
N HIS A 175 3.45 5.62 12.56
CA HIS A 175 2.45 4.91 11.78
C HIS A 175 3.10 3.77 11.00
N PRO A 176 2.72 2.50 11.27
CA PRO A 176 3.29 1.36 10.56
C PRO A 176 2.63 1.19 9.18
N PHE A 177 3.46 0.94 8.18
CA PHE A 177 3.11 0.46 6.86
C PHE A 177 3.60 -0.98 6.72
N GLU A 178 2.72 -1.85 6.23
CA GLU A 178 3.00 -3.27 6.02
C GLU A 178 2.56 -3.65 4.61
N ASN A 179 3.45 -4.26 3.84
CA ASN A 179 3.09 -4.87 2.57
C ASN A 179 2.86 -6.38 2.74
N ARG A 180 1.59 -6.81 2.62
CA ARG A 180 1.19 -8.21 2.71
C ARG A 180 1.12 -8.93 1.36
N LEU A 181 1.36 -8.23 0.27
CA LEU A 181 1.31 -8.78 -1.07
C LEU A 181 2.57 -9.60 -1.37
N ALA A 182 2.52 -10.41 -2.44
CA ALA A 182 3.69 -11.14 -2.92
C ALA A 182 4.71 -10.19 -3.56
N GLY A 183 4.26 -9.21 -4.34
CA GLY A 183 5.14 -8.22 -4.98
C GLY A 183 5.32 -6.95 -4.16
N THR A 184 6.28 -6.13 -4.59
CA THR A 184 6.51 -4.78 -4.03
C THR A 184 5.29 -3.88 -4.22
N ALA A 185 4.87 -3.21 -3.15
CA ALA A 185 3.77 -2.25 -3.15
C ALA A 185 4.33 -0.83 -3.13
N LEU A 186 3.74 0.04 -3.95
CA LEU A 186 4.10 1.45 -4.00
C LEU A 186 3.01 2.29 -3.31
N PHE A 187 3.42 3.08 -2.32
CA PHE A 187 2.58 4.03 -1.61
C PHE A 187 2.99 5.46 -1.97
N GLN A 188 2.01 6.35 -2.11
CA GLN A 188 2.23 7.77 -2.24
C GLN A 188 1.73 8.46 -0.97
N ILE A 189 2.63 9.18 -0.32
CA ILE A 189 2.40 9.89 0.94
C ILE A 189 2.42 11.38 0.63
N GLN A 190 1.28 12.03 0.81
CA GLN A 190 1.11 13.46 0.56
C GLN A 190 0.64 14.16 1.81
N LEU A 191 1.25 15.31 2.11
CA LEU A 191 0.78 16.23 3.13
C LEU A 191 -0.23 17.18 2.52
N GLN A 192 -1.42 17.31 3.13
CA GLN A 192 -2.47 18.17 2.61
C GLN A 192 -1.99 19.62 2.54
N GLY A 193 -2.11 20.23 1.36
CA GLY A 193 -1.64 21.59 1.08
C GLY A 193 -0.21 21.67 0.56
N GLU A 194 0.54 20.56 0.54
CA GLU A 194 1.87 20.48 -0.06
C GLU A 194 1.80 19.85 -1.46
N LYS A 195 2.61 20.39 -2.37
CA LYS A 195 2.70 19.89 -3.75
C LYS A 195 3.58 18.66 -3.85
N ASP A 196 4.58 18.59 -2.99
CA ASP A 196 5.54 17.50 -2.98
C ASP A 196 4.89 16.26 -2.36
N SER A 197 5.17 15.10 -2.96
CA SER A 197 4.74 13.81 -2.43
C SER A 197 5.92 12.88 -2.33
N THR A 198 5.92 12.05 -1.28
CA THR A 198 6.95 11.05 -1.06
C THR A 198 6.41 9.71 -1.51
N LEU A 199 7.14 9.03 -2.39
CA LEU A 199 6.83 7.67 -2.79
C LEU A 199 7.59 6.69 -1.88
N LEU A 200 6.91 5.64 -1.44
CA LEU A 200 7.46 4.59 -0.61
C LEU A 200 7.22 3.23 -1.29
N ALA A 201 8.28 2.62 -1.79
CA ALA A 201 8.25 1.25 -2.29
C ALA A 201 8.56 0.28 -1.13
N LEU A 202 7.60 -0.57 -0.81
CA LEU A 202 7.73 -1.59 0.24
C LEU A 202 7.80 -2.99 -0.38
N PRO A 203 8.85 -3.77 -0.08
CA PRO A 203 8.98 -5.11 -0.62
C PRO A 203 7.83 -6.00 -0.15
N GLY A 204 7.38 -6.89 -1.04
CA GLY A 204 6.41 -7.94 -0.72
C GLY A 204 7.09 -9.17 -0.15
N SER A 205 6.32 -10.23 0.10
CA SER A 205 6.83 -11.51 0.63
C SER A 205 7.55 -12.38 -0.42
N GLY A 206 7.35 -12.11 -1.70
CA GLY A 206 8.02 -12.77 -2.82
C GLY A 206 9.37 -12.13 -3.11
N ALA A 207 10.35 -12.96 -3.47
CA ALA A 207 11.60 -12.48 -4.03
C ALA A 207 11.46 -12.39 -5.56
N SER A 208 11.73 -11.22 -6.12
CA SER A 208 11.86 -11.06 -7.58
C SER A 208 13.32 -11.00 -7.98
N SER A 209 13.62 -11.58 -9.13
CA SER A 209 14.98 -11.74 -9.63
C SER A 209 15.38 -10.70 -10.67
N ALA A 210 14.51 -9.72 -10.99
CA ALA A 210 14.76 -8.76 -12.06
C ALA A 210 15.97 -7.85 -11.75
N ALA A 211 17.16 -8.31 -12.16
CA ALA A 211 18.42 -7.61 -11.97
C ALA A 211 18.64 -6.52 -13.03
N SER A 212 17.84 -6.46 -14.08
CA SER A 212 17.97 -5.46 -15.15
C SER A 212 16.61 -5.07 -15.69
N GLY A 213 16.47 -3.83 -16.13
CA GLY A 213 15.22 -3.31 -16.68
C GLY A 213 15.34 -1.92 -17.29
N MET A 214 14.21 -1.42 -17.79
CA MET A 214 14.04 -0.06 -18.26
C MET A 214 12.65 0.41 -17.84
N GLY A 215 12.54 1.66 -17.42
CA GLY A 215 11.31 2.23 -16.89
C GLY A 215 11.55 3.63 -16.31
N THR A 216 10.65 4.07 -15.45
CA THR A 216 10.76 5.33 -14.71
C THR A 216 11.60 5.19 -13.43
N ILE A 217 11.95 6.31 -12.79
CA ILE A 217 12.57 6.29 -11.46
C ILE A 217 11.70 5.63 -10.39
N ARG A 218 10.37 5.68 -10.57
CA ARG A 218 9.41 4.92 -9.78
C ARG A 218 9.57 3.40 -9.97
N ASP A 219 9.65 2.94 -11.21
CA ASP A 219 9.87 1.52 -11.52
C ASP A 219 11.22 1.04 -11.00
N PHE A 220 12.23 1.90 -11.06
CA PHE A 220 13.54 1.62 -10.50
C PHE A 220 13.52 1.46 -8.96
N ALA A 221 12.80 2.34 -8.25
CA ALA A 221 12.63 2.23 -6.80
C ALA A 221 11.92 0.93 -6.42
N VAL A 222 10.90 0.53 -7.19
CA VAL A 222 10.22 -0.76 -7.05
C VAL A 222 11.20 -1.91 -7.28
N ALA A 223 11.98 -1.88 -8.36
CA ALA A 223 12.96 -2.93 -8.67
C ALA A 223 14.03 -3.09 -7.58
N ILE A 224 14.54 -1.99 -7.01
CA ILE A 224 15.48 -2.05 -5.87
C ILE A 224 14.80 -2.69 -4.66
N ALA A 225 13.59 -2.23 -4.31
CA ALA A 225 12.89 -2.73 -3.15
C ALA A 225 12.66 -4.24 -3.26
N ASP A 226 12.22 -4.70 -4.43
CA ASP A 226 11.97 -6.10 -4.73
C ASP A 226 13.25 -6.95 -4.70
N ARG A 227 14.32 -6.49 -5.36
CA ARG A 227 15.59 -7.22 -5.50
C ARG A 227 16.33 -7.39 -4.17
N TYR A 228 16.39 -6.33 -3.38
CA TYR A 228 17.16 -6.29 -2.14
C TYR A 228 16.29 -6.47 -0.90
N HIS A 229 14.98 -6.67 -1.07
CA HIS A 229 13.99 -6.81 -0.01
C HIS A 229 14.13 -5.70 1.06
N MET A 230 14.31 -4.46 0.58
CA MET A 230 14.60 -3.28 1.38
C MET A 230 13.63 -2.16 1.02
N PRO A 231 13.01 -1.48 1.98
CA PRO A 231 12.19 -0.32 1.67
C PRO A 231 12.97 0.77 0.95
N VAL A 232 12.35 1.41 -0.05
CA VAL A 232 12.93 2.52 -0.80
C VAL A 232 11.99 3.71 -0.74
N ILE A 233 12.53 4.86 -0.32
CA ILE A 233 11.86 6.15 -0.36
C ILE A 233 12.35 6.90 -1.59
N LEU A 234 11.41 7.46 -2.34
CA LEU A 234 11.70 8.31 -3.47
C LEU A 234 11.07 9.68 -3.23
N SER A 235 11.92 10.70 -3.12
CA SER A 235 11.56 12.10 -2.97
C SER A 235 12.06 12.86 -4.20
N THR A 236 11.20 13.00 -5.21
CA THR A 236 11.55 13.66 -6.47
C THR A 236 10.42 14.55 -6.97
N ARG A 237 10.78 15.60 -7.70
CA ARG A 237 9.84 16.46 -8.42
C ARG A 237 9.39 15.87 -9.76
N ASP A 238 10.17 14.95 -10.33
CA ASP A 238 9.87 14.28 -11.60
C ASP A 238 10.03 12.76 -11.46
N ASP A 239 8.92 12.11 -11.08
CA ASP A 239 8.87 10.66 -10.92
C ASP A 239 8.69 9.89 -12.24
N GLN A 240 8.61 10.60 -13.36
CA GLN A 240 8.45 10.03 -14.71
C GLN A 240 9.78 9.94 -15.47
N LYS A 241 10.88 10.41 -14.87
CA LYS A 241 12.21 10.33 -15.49
C LYS A 241 12.55 8.89 -15.85
N ARG A 242 12.78 8.64 -17.14
CA ARG A 242 13.12 7.30 -17.65
C ARG A 242 14.59 6.99 -17.43
N LEU A 243 14.88 5.75 -17.04
CA LEU A 243 16.22 5.22 -16.90
C LEU A 243 16.26 3.72 -17.27
N SER A 244 17.45 3.24 -17.62
CA SER A 244 17.74 1.82 -17.73
C SER A 244 18.69 1.44 -16.62
N TRP A 245 18.45 0.29 -16.00
CA TRP A 245 19.20 -0.15 -14.84
C TRP A 245 19.70 -1.57 -14.97
N LYS A 246 20.81 -1.81 -14.27
CA LYS A 246 21.33 -3.14 -13.97
C LYS A 246 21.81 -3.14 -12.52
N LEU A 247 21.09 -3.86 -11.67
CA LEU A 247 21.31 -4.02 -10.24
C LEU A 247 22.32 -5.16 -10.01
N ASP A 248 23.58 -4.85 -10.27
CA ASP A 248 24.70 -5.75 -9.99
C ASP A 248 25.21 -5.55 -8.55
N GLY A 249 25.64 -6.63 -7.90
CA GLY A 249 26.21 -6.59 -6.55
C GLY A 249 25.21 -6.88 -5.43
N ALA A 250 25.75 -7.06 -4.22
CA ALA A 250 25.00 -7.42 -3.02
C ALA A 250 24.55 -6.20 -2.20
N ASP A 251 25.24 -5.06 -2.33
CA ASP A 251 24.91 -3.85 -1.59
C ASP A 251 23.89 -2.97 -2.37
N PRO A 252 22.67 -2.74 -1.84
CA PRO A 252 21.65 -1.95 -2.54
C PRO A 252 22.09 -0.51 -2.80
N ARG A 253 22.88 0.10 -1.90
CA ARG A 253 23.31 1.49 -2.04
C ARG A 253 24.32 1.63 -3.17
N GLU A 254 25.36 0.81 -3.20
CA GLU A 254 26.34 0.81 -4.29
C GLU A 254 25.68 0.54 -5.65
N ALA A 255 24.79 -0.46 -5.73
CA ALA A 255 24.07 -0.79 -6.95
C ALA A 255 23.19 0.37 -7.44
N ALA A 256 22.42 0.99 -6.55
CA ALA A 256 21.59 2.14 -6.89
C ALA A 256 22.43 3.37 -7.29
N SER A 257 23.54 3.62 -6.58
CA SER A 257 24.44 4.73 -6.86
C SER A 257 25.12 4.59 -8.22
N ALA A 258 25.46 3.36 -8.63
CA ALA A 258 26.05 3.10 -9.94
C ALA A 258 25.09 3.46 -11.08
N VAL A 259 23.81 3.12 -10.96
CA VAL A 259 22.77 3.45 -11.95
C VAL A 259 22.49 4.96 -11.99
N LEU A 260 22.49 5.62 -10.83
CA LEU A 260 22.13 7.03 -10.70
C LEU A 260 23.31 8.01 -10.78
N LYS A 261 24.54 7.54 -11.02
CA LYS A 261 25.77 8.35 -10.99
C LYS A 261 25.70 9.57 -11.91
N ASP A 262 25.17 9.38 -13.11
CA ASP A 262 25.05 10.43 -14.14
C ASP A 262 23.66 11.09 -14.15
N GLN A 263 22.88 10.86 -13.09
CA GLN A 263 21.56 11.42 -12.90
C GLN A 263 21.58 12.50 -11.82
N GLU A 264 20.53 13.32 -11.80
CA GLU A 264 20.31 14.38 -10.79
C GLU A 264 19.76 13.81 -9.48
N PHE A 265 20.15 12.58 -9.12
CA PHE A 265 19.70 11.91 -7.91
C PHE A 265 20.88 11.62 -6.97
N VAL A 266 20.57 11.62 -5.67
CA VAL A 266 21.45 11.21 -4.59
C VAL A 266 20.85 9.97 -3.93
N VAL A 267 21.71 8.99 -3.68
CA VAL A 267 21.36 7.77 -2.95
C VAL A 267 21.92 7.87 -1.53
N ASP A 268 21.03 7.82 -0.55
CA ASP A 268 21.37 7.78 0.86
C ASP A 268 20.83 6.50 1.49
N GLN A 269 21.65 5.84 2.30
CA GLN A 269 21.23 4.69 3.10
C GLN A 269 21.65 4.96 4.53
N ARG A 270 20.68 5.26 5.38
CA ARG A 270 20.93 5.49 6.80
C ARG A 270 20.84 4.15 7.53
N GLY A 271 21.37 4.09 8.74
CA GLY A 271 21.26 2.92 9.62
C GLY A 271 19.82 2.59 10.08
N ASN A 272 18.81 3.20 9.47
CA ASN A 272 17.38 3.01 9.72
C ASN A 272 16.76 1.89 8.86
N GLY A 273 17.57 1.21 8.04
CA GLY A 273 17.14 0.07 7.21
C GLY A 273 16.33 0.45 5.96
N VAL A 274 16.34 1.74 5.58
CA VAL A 274 15.62 2.25 4.41
C VAL A 274 16.60 2.94 3.46
N LEU A 275 16.45 2.69 2.16
CA LEU A 275 17.18 3.39 1.11
C LEU A 275 16.39 4.63 0.69
N SER A 276 17.06 5.77 0.52
CA SER A 276 16.45 7.03 0.09
C SER A 276 17.05 7.49 -1.23
N LEU A 277 16.19 7.78 -2.20
CA LEU A 277 16.50 8.37 -3.49
C LEU A 277 15.91 9.78 -3.50
N MET A 278 16.75 10.80 -3.67
CA MET A 278 16.34 12.21 -3.63
C MET A 278 16.98 13.01 -4.75
N ASP A 279 16.29 14.03 -5.25
CA ASP A 279 16.88 14.98 -6.20
C ASP A 279 18.12 15.66 -5.56
N ARG A 280 19.14 15.96 -6.38
CA ARG A 280 20.36 16.66 -5.96
C ARG A 280 20.13 18.15 -5.68
#